data_AF-A0ABD5KJW7-F1
#
_entry.id   AF-A0ABD5KJW7-F1
#
_cell.length_a   1.000
_cell.length_b   1.000
_cell.length_c   1.000
_cell.angle_alpha   90.00
_cell.angle_beta   90.00
_cell.angle_gamma   90.00
#
_symmetry.space_group_name_H-M   'P 1'
#
loop_
_entity.id
_entity.type
_entity.pdbx_description
1 polymer ?
#
loop_
_entity_poly.entity_id
_entity_poly.type
_entity_poly.pdbx_seq_one_letter_code
_entity_poly.pdbx_strand_id
1 'polypeptide(L)'
;MLVFENQVNEKALMGLNRNCKQHIIEIVDASPTSQFYCHITTEMPNVHVYLIEHNLLETYTICHCFSYDQFDEDYSYQNLSSIQVKMMNQFLQKANII
;
A
#
# COMPACT_ATOMS: atom_id res chain seq x y z
N MET A 1 20.20 -7.62 -17.88
CA MET A 1 19.76 -6.59 -16.91
C MET A 1 18.24 -6.53 -17.03
N LEU A 2 17.52 -7.18 -16.13
CA LEU A 2 16.05 -7.12 -16.13
C LEU A 2 15.68 -5.76 -15.55
N VAL A 3 15.25 -4.85 -16.41
CA VAL A 3 14.65 -3.57 -16.00
C VAL A 3 13.23 -3.91 -15.58
N PHE A 4 12.96 -3.95 -14.27
CA PHE A 4 11.60 -4.05 -13.76
C PHE A 4 10.99 -2.66 -13.87
N GLU A 5 10.15 -2.43 -14.87
CA GLU A 5 9.34 -1.21 -14.93
C GLU A 5 8.40 -1.20 -13.72
N ASN A 6 8.61 -0.27 -12.79
CA ASN A 6 7.76 -0.05 -11.62
C ASN A 6 6.31 0.23 -12.07
N GLN A 7 5.44 -0.78 -11.99
CA GLN A 7 4.06 -0.73 -12.52
C GLN A 7 3.05 -0.04 -11.59
N VAL A 8 3.44 1.02 -10.87
CA VAL A 8 2.42 1.90 -10.30
C VAL A 8 1.95 2.80 -11.43
N ASN A 9 0.78 2.49 -12.00
CA ASN A 9 0.18 3.28 -13.05
C ASN A 9 -0.01 4.72 -12.54
N GLU A 10 0.77 5.68 -13.04
CA GLU A 10 0.69 7.08 -12.60
C GLU A 10 -0.72 7.65 -12.74
N LYS A 11 -1.50 7.15 -13.71
CA LYS A 11 -2.92 7.51 -13.87
C LYS A 11 -3.78 7.01 -12.71
N ALA A 12 -3.45 5.87 -12.10
CA ALA A 12 -4.13 5.38 -10.91
C ALA A 12 -3.87 6.30 -9.69
N LEU A 13 -2.74 7.01 -9.67
CA LEU A 13 -2.43 8.00 -8.63
C LEU A 13 -3.00 9.40 -8.94
N MET A 14 -3.56 9.62 -10.14
CA MET A 14 -4.19 10.91 -10.49
C MET A 14 -5.49 11.06 -9.70
N GLY A 15 -5.51 11.99 -8.76
CA GLY A 15 -6.66 12.24 -7.87
C GLY A 15 -6.44 11.82 -6.42
N LEU A 16 -5.28 11.22 -6.11
CA LEU A 16 -4.91 11.01 -4.72
C LEU A 16 -4.54 12.32 -4.03
N ASN A 17 -4.75 12.36 -2.71
CA ASN A 17 -4.20 13.39 -1.85
C ASN A 17 -2.69 13.54 -2.13
N ARG A 18 -2.21 14.79 -2.20
CA ARG A 18 -0.84 15.12 -2.59
C ARG A 18 0.21 14.46 -1.68
N ASN A 19 0.00 14.51 -0.37
CA ASN A 19 0.94 13.98 0.61
C ASN A 19 0.97 12.45 0.58
N CYS A 20 -0.19 11.83 0.44
CA CYS A 20 -0.32 10.38 0.25
C CYS A 20 0.39 9.93 -1.04
N LYS A 21 0.14 10.62 -2.15
CA LYS A 21 0.80 10.34 -3.44
C LYS A 21 2.32 10.46 -3.34
N GLN A 22 2.82 11.50 -2.70
CA GLN A 22 4.25 11.73 -2.56
C GLN A 22 4.93 10.60 -1.75
N HIS A 23 4.31 10.17 -0.65
CA HIS A 23 4.84 9.06 0.15
C HIS A 23 4.83 7.73 -0.63
N ILE A 24 3.80 7.47 -1.44
CA ILE A 24 3.78 6.28 -2.33
C ILE A 24 4.96 6.31 -3.30
N ILE A 25 5.24 7.46 -3.92
CA ILE A 25 6.37 7.62 -4.84
C ILE A 25 7.69 7.35 -4.11
N GLU A 26 7.87 7.89 -2.90
CA GLU A 26 9.07 7.67 -2.10
C GLU A 26 9.32 6.19 -1.78
N ILE A 27 8.27 5.42 -1.48
CA ILE A 27 8.37 3.97 -1.24
C ILE A 27 8.82 3.24 -2.53
N VAL A 28 8.21 3.58 -3.66
CA VAL A 28 8.51 2.95 -4.96
C VAL A 28 9.95 3.26 -5.40
N ASP A 29 10.37 4.51 -5.23
CA ASP A 29 11.72 4.97 -5.60
C ASP A 29 12.80 4.40 -4.68
N ALA A 30 12.48 4.18 -3.39
CA ALA A 30 13.41 3.59 -2.42
C ALA A 30 13.70 2.10 -2.68
N SER A 31 12.84 1.40 -3.43
CA SER A 31 12.93 -0.04 -3.62
C SER A 31 12.87 -0.45 -5.09
N PRO A 32 13.90 -0.11 -5.90
CA PRO A 32 13.89 -0.32 -7.35
C PRO A 32 13.95 -1.80 -7.77
N THR A 33 14.22 -2.71 -6.84
CA THR A 33 14.25 -4.17 -7.06
C THR A 33 12.94 -4.85 -6.67
N SER A 34 12.03 -4.13 -6.03
CA SER A 34 10.71 -4.62 -5.66
C SER A 34 9.71 -4.53 -6.80
N GLN A 35 8.71 -5.40 -6.75
CA GLN A 35 7.51 -5.32 -7.57
C GLN A 35 6.38 -4.72 -6.76
N PHE A 36 5.64 -3.79 -7.36
CA PHE A 36 4.55 -3.08 -6.68
C PHE A 36 3.20 -3.39 -7.31
N TYR A 37 2.22 -3.70 -6.47
CA TYR A 37 0.81 -3.80 -6.86
C TYR A 37 -0.01 -2.77 -6.07
N CYS A 38 -0.76 -1.92 -6.76
CA CYS A 38 -1.57 -0.88 -6.13
C CYS A 38 -3.06 -1.12 -6.35
N HIS A 39 -3.84 -1.03 -5.28
CA HIS A 39 -5.28 -1.10 -5.30
C HIS A 39 -5.86 0.09 -4.52
N ILE A 40 -6.82 0.78 -5.12
CA ILE A 40 -7.45 1.97 -4.54
C ILE A 40 -8.94 1.69 -4.42
N THR A 41 -9.49 1.89 -3.22
CA THR A 41 -10.92 1.85 -2.96
C THR A 41 -11.41 3.20 -2.47
N THR A 42 -12.64 3.54 -2.81
CA THR A 42 -13.28 4.80 -2.39
C THR A 42 -14.61 4.48 -1.74
N GLU A 43 -14.69 4.78 -0.45
CA GLU A 43 -15.88 4.68 0.38
C GLU A 43 -16.19 6.08 0.92
N MET A 44 -16.79 6.90 0.04
CA MET A 44 -16.94 8.34 0.24
C MET A 44 -17.46 8.68 1.66
N PRO A 45 -16.76 9.57 2.41
CA PRO A 45 -15.68 10.45 1.96
C PRO A 45 -14.27 9.85 2.03
N ASN A 46 -14.12 8.59 2.47
CA ASN A 46 -12.82 7.97 2.68
C ASN A 46 -12.25 7.37 1.39
N VAL A 47 -10.94 7.51 1.22
CA VAL A 47 -10.15 6.81 0.21
C VAL A 47 -9.14 5.93 0.91
N HIS A 48 -9.05 4.68 0.48
CA HIS A 48 -8.05 3.73 0.94
C HIS A 48 -7.14 3.34 -0.21
N VAL A 49 -5.84 3.33 0.04
CA VAL A 49 -4.83 2.88 -0.93
C VAL A 49 -4.05 1.73 -0.31
N TYR A 50 -4.00 0.61 -1.02
CA TYR A 50 -3.26 -0.58 -0.65
C TYR A 50 -2.16 -0.79 -1.67
N LEU A 51 -0.91 -0.63 -1.22
CA LEU A 51 0.28 -0.85 -2.04
C LEU A 51 1.01 -2.08 -1.50
N ILE A 52 1.08 -3.14 -2.30
CA ILE A 52 1.84 -4.34 -1.97
C ILE A 52 3.21 -4.23 -2.59
N GLU A 53 4.23 -4.21 -1.75
CA GLU A 53 5.64 -4.32 -2.14
C GLU A 53 6.07 -5.79 -2.03
N HIS A 54 6.58 -6.35 -3.12
CA HIS A 54 7.10 -7.70 -3.17
C HIS A 54 8.54 -7.71 -3.69
N ASN A 55 9.49 -8.00 -2.80
CA ASN A 55 10.90 -8.10 -3.16
C ASN A 55 11.30 -9.56 -3.28
N LEU A 56 11.52 -10.02 -4.52
CA LEU A 56 11.91 -11.41 -4.80
C LEU A 56 13.35 -11.71 -4.38
N LEU A 57 14.25 -10.71 -4.39
CA LEU A 57 15.66 -10.90 -4.06
C LEU A 57 15.84 -11.08 -2.56
N GLU A 58 15.18 -10.24 -1.77
CA GLU A 58 15.24 -10.26 -0.30
C GLU A 58 14.14 -11.13 0.32
N THR A 59 13.27 -11.72 -0.50
CA THR A 59 12.22 -12.66 -0.11
C THR A 59 11.26 -12.08 0.95
N TYR A 60 10.88 -10.81 0.78
CA TYR A 60 9.91 -10.17 1.67
C TYR A 60 8.66 -9.68 0.93
N THR A 61 7.61 -9.44 1.69
CA THR A 61 6.39 -8.79 1.21
C THR A 61 5.84 -7.88 2.29
N ILE A 62 5.64 -6.62 1.92
CA ILE A 62 5.10 -5.57 2.80
C ILE A 62 3.80 -5.06 2.17
N CYS A 63 2.77 -4.92 2.99
CA CYS A 63 1.52 -4.26 2.65
C CYS A 63 1.55 -2.85 3.25
N HIS A 64 1.51 -1.84 2.39
CA HIS A 64 1.42 -0.43 2.75
C HIS A 64 -0.04 0.00 2.62
N CYS A 65 -0.63 0.40 3.73
CA CYS A 65 -2.02 0.83 3.83
C CYS A 65 -2.07 2.33 4.09
N PHE A 66 -2.72 3.07 3.20
CA PHE A 66 -3.01 4.49 3.36
C PHE A 66 -4.51 4.69 3.47
N SER A 67 -4.93 5.65 4.29
CA SER A 67 -6.32 6.09 4.35
C SER A 67 -6.41 7.58 4.61
N TYR A 68 -7.31 8.26 3.90
CA TYR A 68 -7.55 9.69 4.12
C TYR A 68 -8.99 10.05 3.76
N ASP A 69 -9.47 11.16 4.31
CA ASP A 69 -10.73 11.78 3.92
C ASP A 69 -10.48 12.70 2.69
N GLN A 70 -11.35 12.67 1.68
CA GLN A 70 -11.22 13.51 0.48
C GLN A 70 -11.22 15.02 0.77
N PHE A 71 -11.72 15.44 1.92
CA PHE A 71 -11.78 16.84 2.34
C PHE A 71 -10.62 17.25 3.25
N ASP A 72 -9.76 16.30 3.65
CA ASP A 72 -8.61 16.54 4.52
C ASP A 72 -7.28 16.39 3.77
N GLU A 73 -6.27 17.15 4.18
CA GLU A 73 -4.91 17.05 3.67
C GLU A 73 -4.10 15.97 4.38
N ASP A 74 -4.52 15.58 5.58
CA ASP A 74 -3.89 14.54 6.37
C ASP A 74 -4.26 13.13 5.88
N TYR A 75 -3.33 12.20 6.04
CA TYR A 75 -3.55 10.78 5.76
C TYR A 75 -2.93 9.93 6.86
N SER A 76 -3.57 8.79 7.13
CA SER A 76 -3.01 7.75 7.97
C SER A 76 -2.23 6.76 7.11
N TYR A 77 -1.11 6.27 7.66
CA TYR A 77 -0.26 5.28 7.04
C TYR A 77 0.14 4.21 8.02
N GLN A 78 0.04 2.96 7.60
CA GLN A 78 0.58 1.81 8.32
C GLN A 78 1.17 0.83 7.32
N ASN A 79 2.20 0.10 7.74
CA ASN A 79 2.70 -1.03 6.98
C ASN A 79 2.64 -2.31 7.81
N LEU A 80 2.46 -3.43 7.11
CA LEU A 80 2.36 -4.75 7.70
C LEU A 80 3.14 -5.73 6.83
N SER A 81 4.04 -6.47 7.44
CA SER A 81 4.62 -7.66 6.81
C SER A 81 3.54 -8.72 6.58
N SER A 82 3.77 -9.60 5.60
CA SER A 82 2.87 -10.74 5.36
C SER A 82 2.66 -11.63 6.60
N ILE A 83 3.64 -11.69 7.51
CA ILE A 83 3.53 -12.39 8.79
C ILE A 83 2.52 -11.68 9.70
N GLN A 84 2.62 -10.36 9.86
CA GLN A 84 1.68 -9.59 10.67
C GLN A 84 0.25 -9.67 10.12
N VAL A 85 0.08 -9.63 8.79
CA VAL A 85 -1.25 -9.82 8.17
C VAL A 85 -1.84 -11.19 8.51
N LYS A 86 -1.04 -12.25 8.41
CA LYS A 86 -1.47 -13.61 8.78
C LYS A 86 -1.81 -13.72 10.26
N MET A 87 -1.00 -13.13 11.13
CA MET A 87 -1.25 -13.11 12.58
C MET A 87 -2.54 -12.36 12.91
N MET A 88 -2.79 -11.22 12.27
CA MET A 88 -4.03 -10.47 12.43
C MET A 88 -5.24 -11.30 12.02
N ASN A 89 -5.19 -11.95 10.87
CA ASN A 89 -6.28 -12.82 10.42
C ASN A 89 -6.55 -13.97 11.41
N GLN A 90 -5.49 -14.63 11.90
CA GLN A 90 -5.62 -15.67 12.92
C GLN A 90 -6.20 -15.14 14.24
N PHE A 91 -5.83 -13.94 14.64
CA PHE A 91 -6.36 -13.28 15.83
C PHE A 91 -7.86 -12.99 15.68
N LEU A 92 -8.26 -12.40 14.55
CA LEU A 92 -9.67 -12.07 14.27
C LEU A 92 -10.55 -13.33 14.22
N GLN A 93 -10.06 -14.42 13.63
CA GLN A 93 -10.74 -15.72 13.65
C GLN A 93 -10.91 -16.26 15.07
N LYS A 94 -9.86 -16.21 15.91
CA LYS A 94 -9.93 -16.65 17.31
C LYS A 94 -10.87 -15.79 18.16
N ALA A 95 -11.01 -14.51 17.81
CA ALA A 95 -11.91 -13.58 18.48
C ALA A 95 -13.37 -13.69 18.00
N ASN A 96 -13.67 -14.55 17.01
CA ASN A 96 -14.98 -14.67 16.36
C ASN A 96 -15.50 -13.33 15.79
N ILE A 97 -14.61 -12.53 15.21
CA ILE A 97 -14.97 -11.25 14.56
C ILE A 97 -15.18 -11.44 13.04
N ILE A 98 -14.54 -12.45 12.45
CA ILE A 98 -14.68 -12.89 11.05
C ILE A 98 -14.71 -14.41 10.96
#